data_AF-A0A1M6YNF0-F1
#
_entry.id   AF-A0A1M6YNF0-F1
#
_cell.length_a   1.000
_cell.length_b   1.000
_cell.length_c   1.000
_cell.angle_alpha   90.00
_cell.angle_beta   90.00
_cell.angle_gamma   90.00
#
_symmetry.space_group_name_H-M   'P 1'
#
loop_
_entity.id
_entity.type
_entity.pdbx_description
1 polymer ?
#
loop_
_entity_poly.entity_id
_entity_poly.type
_entity_poly.pdbx_seq_one_letter_code
_entity_poly.pdbx_strand_id
1 'polypeptide(L)'
;MLDVTEEEIKRLILSMDYNINHEQERDLRISYLELKKLQYQHFPFEEINEIYNLNLKKYYNPYLSLAFIYLCMNQEDCNICLLLKYFIKNKILNFKSGKRIPYLNTKYEIYLKYKQKFHLSNTELRIVDFAIRLGLNYPGIIGSPMNEYAFKENVLSNPNLVNNLKEIVANQIITDRGSINSNYMISQMKGGMSIDLVIGCPMGCIYCYRRDDFGDIYDKRWQPNFIISPSEGIHRLLNHPWFTPHITPLGIHMSTTEAFLPSIWPSTYKILKSLDELKLTNRVTIITKYVLEEEKLALLNEFQYLDIDICVCYSGLPQVIEPTSSKERLRLLANISHYSNLTGIGYYRPIIEGYNTSEDIIYQTFQLFKETGVRVIVIGGLKFSDEHKKYFCNKNIELPTNEFVEGRKYLSESTIDKMRRIFNEVFDKEDNCKLLKHSSCARVVAREGCITDYNGQFYINHNFGCTDDCKNQKSCKSPIIPNEEQINSILIRLFRGKIEYEIKDNMLLIHKELSRYEKTFLTHNLLIPVQSDI
;
A
#
# COMPACT_ATOMS: atom_id res chain seq x y z
N MET A 1 -30.08 -32.69 -14.33
CA MET A 1 -30.23 -32.54 -12.88
C MET A 1 -29.91 -33.88 -12.26
N LEU A 2 -28.85 -33.97 -11.46
CA LEU A 2 -28.64 -35.10 -10.55
C LEU A 2 -28.66 -34.52 -9.15
N ASP A 3 -29.53 -35.11 -8.31
CA ASP A 3 -29.76 -34.78 -6.92
C ASP A 3 -28.53 -35.13 -6.10
N VAL A 4 -27.65 -34.16 -5.88
CA VAL A 4 -26.80 -34.18 -4.70
C VAL A 4 -27.66 -33.61 -3.59
N THR A 5 -28.00 -34.44 -2.61
CA THR A 5 -28.89 -34.02 -1.53
C THR A 5 -28.16 -33.00 -0.65
N GLU A 6 -28.90 -32.02 -0.12
CA GLU A 6 -28.37 -31.03 0.83
C GLU A 6 -27.65 -31.70 2.01
N GLU A 7 -28.11 -32.89 2.39
CA GLU A 7 -27.55 -33.75 3.45
C GLU A 7 -26.16 -34.31 3.10
N GLU A 8 -25.90 -34.62 1.83
CA GLU A 8 -24.59 -35.11 1.35
C GLU A 8 -23.55 -33.99 1.30
N ILE A 9 -23.95 -32.79 0.89
CA ILE A 9 -23.09 -31.60 0.93
C ILE A 9 -22.78 -31.22 2.38
N LYS A 10 -23.79 -31.26 3.27
CA LYS A 10 -23.59 -31.05 4.72
C LYS A 10 -22.66 -32.09 5.33
N ARG A 11 -22.78 -33.38 4.97
CA ARG A 11 -21.86 -34.44 5.43
C ARG A 11 -20.43 -34.18 4.99
N LEU A 12 -20.22 -33.80 3.74
CA LEU A 12 -18.88 -33.50 3.21
C LEU A 12 -18.24 -32.34 3.98
N ILE A 13 -19.01 -31.28 4.26
CA ILE A 13 -18.54 -30.10 4.99
C ILE A 13 -18.30 -30.40 6.47
N LEU A 14 -19.16 -31.20 7.12
CA LEU A 14 -19.00 -31.62 8.52
C LEU A 14 -17.82 -32.57 8.73
N SER A 15 -17.40 -33.31 7.70
CA SER A 15 -16.19 -34.14 7.73
C SER A 15 -14.89 -33.35 7.65
N MET A 16 -14.96 -32.03 7.40
CA MET A 16 -13.81 -31.13 7.30
C MET A 16 -13.50 -30.38 8.61
N ASP A 17 -14.10 -30.78 9.75
CA ASP A 17 -13.86 -30.13 11.04
C ASP A 17 -12.51 -30.52 11.66
N TYR A 18 -11.92 -29.56 12.37
CA TYR A 18 -10.51 -29.47 12.77
C TYR A 18 -10.03 -30.62 13.67
N ASN A 19 -9.40 -31.66 13.09
CA ASN A 19 -8.23 -32.42 13.58
C ASN A 19 -8.09 -33.73 12.79
N ILE A 20 -7.59 -33.66 11.56
CA ILE A 20 -7.37 -34.85 10.73
C ILE A 20 -5.93 -35.33 10.96
N ASN A 21 -5.76 -36.52 11.52
CA ASN A 21 -4.44 -37.17 11.58
C ASN A 21 -4.14 -37.90 10.27
N HIS A 22 -2.88 -38.27 10.05
CA HIS A 22 -2.39 -38.87 8.81
C HIS A 22 -3.13 -40.16 8.37
N GLU A 23 -3.88 -40.81 9.26
CA GLU A 23 -4.61 -42.04 8.98
C GLU A 23 -5.96 -41.76 8.29
N GLN A 24 -6.65 -40.69 8.71
CA GLN A 24 -7.92 -40.24 8.11
C GLN A 24 -7.74 -39.59 6.72
N GLU A 25 -6.53 -39.14 6.39
CA GLU A 25 -6.13 -38.68 5.05
C GLU A 25 -6.17 -39.80 4.00
N ARG A 26 -6.07 -41.06 4.44
CA ARG A 26 -6.08 -42.24 3.58
C ARG A 26 -7.50 -42.60 3.11
N ASP A 27 -8.52 -42.34 3.92
CA ASP A 27 -9.92 -42.62 3.60
C ASP A 27 -10.51 -41.59 2.62
N LEU A 28 -10.04 -40.34 2.65
CA LEU A 28 -10.43 -39.29 1.69
C LEU A 28 -9.93 -39.54 0.26
N ARG A 29 -8.96 -40.45 0.05
CA ARG A 29 -8.50 -40.84 -1.29
C ARG A 29 -9.53 -41.67 -2.06
N ILE A 30 -10.52 -42.24 -1.39
CA ILE A 30 -11.54 -43.07 -2.04
C ILE A 30 -12.52 -42.21 -2.87
N SER A 31 -12.79 -40.97 -2.46
CA SER A 31 -13.73 -40.06 -3.14
C SER A 31 -13.30 -39.64 -4.54
N TYR A 32 -11.99 -39.57 -4.83
CA TYR A 32 -11.47 -39.17 -6.14
C TYR A 32 -11.61 -40.29 -7.20
N LEU A 33 -11.47 -41.56 -6.79
CA LEU A 33 -11.64 -42.71 -7.68
C LEU A 33 -13.11 -43.01 -7.97
N GLU A 34 -14.02 -42.68 -7.05
CA GLU A 34 -15.46 -42.78 -7.25
C GLU A 34 -15.98 -41.70 -8.21
N LEU A 35 -15.47 -40.46 -8.13
CA LEU A 35 -15.77 -39.39 -9.08
C LEU A 35 -15.32 -39.74 -10.51
N LYS A 36 -14.24 -40.53 -10.66
CA LYS A 36 -13.76 -41.02 -11.97
C LYS A 36 -14.66 -42.09 -12.59
N LYS A 37 -15.50 -42.79 -11.79
CA LYS A 37 -16.45 -43.80 -12.30
C LYS A 37 -17.73 -43.19 -12.88
N LEU A 38 -17.99 -41.90 -12.64
CA LEU A 38 -19.13 -41.18 -13.21
C LEU A 38 -18.74 -40.63 -14.60
N GLN A 39 -18.80 -41.50 -15.62
CA GLN A 39 -18.63 -41.11 -17.03
C GLN A 39 -19.75 -40.15 -17.45
N TYR A 40 -19.42 -38.86 -17.61
CA TYR A 40 -20.29 -37.86 -18.22
C TYR A 40 -20.12 -37.89 -19.75
N GLN A 41 -21.19 -38.23 -20.45
CA GLN A 41 -21.22 -38.41 -21.91
C GLN A 41 -21.32 -37.13 -22.76
N HIS A 42 -21.27 -35.92 -22.20
CA HIS A 42 -21.40 -34.69 -22.98
C HIS A 42 -20.47 -33.55 -22.54
N PHE A 43 -19.17 -33.83 -22.48
CA PHE A 43 -18.13 -32.80 -22.38
C PHE A 43 -16.99 -33.14 -23.35
N PRO A 44 -16.45 -32.18 -24.12
CA PRO A 44 -15.25 -32.42 -24.92
C PRO A 44 -14.05 -32.48 -23.97
N PHE A 45 -13.75 -33.68 -23.49
CA PHE A 45 -12.67 -33.94 -22.51
C PHE A 45 -11.26 -33.90 -23.16
N GLU A 46 -11.18 -33.81 -24.48
CA GLU A 46 -9.93 -33.91 -25.24
C GLU A 46 -9.09 -32.63 -25.15
N GLU A 47 -9.71 -31.44 -25.01
CA GLU A 47 -8.98 -30.16 -24.88
C GLU A 47 -8.41 -29.91 -23.47
N ILE A 48 -8.94 -30.60 -22.45
CA ILE A 48 -8.43 -30.50 -21.06
C ILE A 48 -7.28 -31.47 -20.81
N ASN A 49 -7.23 -32.59 -21.54
CA ASN A 49 -6.16 -33.59 -21.39
C ASN A 49 -4.80 -33.11 -21.92
N GLU A 50 -4.77 -32.19 -22.88
CA GLU A 50 -3.51 -31.58 -23.33
C GLU A 50 -2.90 -30.66 -22.27
N ILE A 51 -3.73 -30.06 -21.41
CA ILE A 51 -3.28 -29.25 -20.26
C ILE A 51 -2.87 -30.17 -19.09
N TYR A 52 -3.47 -31.35 -18.98
CA TYR A 52 -3.26 -32.26 -17.85
C TYR A 52 -1.98 -33.11 -17.93
N ASN A 53 -1.37 -33.24 -19.11
CA ASN A 53 -0.12 -34.01 -19.28
C ASN A 53 1.16 -33.24 -18.89
N LEU A 54 1.05 -31.98 -18.46
CA LEU A 54 2.16 -31.23 -17.88
C LEU A 54 2.17 -31.40 -16.34
N ASN A 55 2.79 -32.49 -15.91
CA ASN A 55 3.37 -32.74 -14.58
C ASN A 55 3.08 -31.71 -13.47
N LEU A 56 2.02 -31.92 -12.67
CA LEU A 56 1.95 -31.40 -11.31
C LEU A 56 1.40 -32.47 -10.35
N LYS A 57 2.32 -33.21 -9.74
CA LYS A 57 2.07 -33.92 -8.48
C LYS A 57 2.12 -32.91 -7.34
N LYS A 58 1.06 -32.90 -6.53
CA LYS A 58 0.82 -32.23 -5.25
C LYS A 58 0.42 -30.76 -5.29
N TYR A 59 -0.75 -30.54 -4.65
CA TYR A 59 -1.36 -29.32 -4.12
C TYR A 59 -2.61 -28.78 -4.86
N TYR A 60 -3.48 -28.25 -4.01
CA TYR A 60 -4.88 -27.84 -4.20
C TYR A 60 -5.20 -27.20 -5.55
N ASN A 61 -6.34 -27.59 -6.10
CA ASN A 61 -6.77 -27.22 -7.45
C ASN A 61 -7.73 -26.00 -7.40
N PRO A 62 -7.33 -24.79 -7.83
CA PRO A 62 -8.20 -23.60 -7.90
C PRO A 62 -9.39 -23.76 -8.86
N TYR A 63 -9.36 -24.74 -9.78
CA TYR A 63 -10.49 -25.08 -10.65
C TYR A 63 -11.66 -25.70 -9.88
N LEU A 64 -11.43 -26.32 -8.70
CA LEU A 64 -12.52 -26.80 -7.83
C LEU A 64 -13.30 -25.64 -7.19
N SER A 65 -12.62 -24.55 -6.81
CA SER A 65 -13.26 -23.35 -6.26
C SER A 65 -14.07 -22.60 -7.31
N LEU A 66 -13.54 -22.49 -8.53
CA LEU A 66 -14.25 -21.94 -9.69
C LEU A 66 -15.43 -22.83 -10.09
N ALA A 67 -15.27 -24.16 -10.08
CA ALA A 67 -16.36 -25.10 -10.33
C ALA A 67 -17.45 -25.00 -9.24
N PHE A 68 -17.09 -24.85 -7.97
CA PHE A 68 -18.06 -24.67 -6.89
C PHE A 68 -18.85 -23.37 -7.02
N ILE A 69 -18.17 -22.26 -7.32
CA ILE A 69 -18.83 -20.96 -7.57
C ILE A 69 -19.69 -21.01 -8.82
N TYR A 70 -19.21 -21.63 -9.89
CA TYR A 70 -19.96 -21.82 -11.14
C TYR A 70 -21.21 -22.69 -10.94
N LEU A 71 -21.08 -23.79 -10.20
CA LEU A 71 -22.20 -24.67 -9.82
C LEU A 71 -23.22 -23.93 -8.94
N CYS A 72 -22.77 -23.11 -7.99
CA CYS A 72 -23.65 -22.27 -7.19
C CYS A 72 -24.35 -21.20 -8.07
N MET A 73 -23.62 -20.53 -8.97
CA MET A 73 -24.19 -19.46 -9.79
C MET A 73 -25.26 -19.93 -10.78
N ASN A 74 -25.17 -21.18 -11.23
CA ASN A 74 -26.12 -21.83 -12.13
C ASN A 74 -27.33 -22.48 -11.44
N GLN A 75 -27.42 -22.43 -10.11
CA GLN A 75 -28.67 -22.74 -9.41
C GLN A 75 -29.45 -21.44 -9.19
N GLU A 76 -30.70 -21.40 -9.65
CA GLU A 76 -31.49 -20.17 -9.66
C GLU A 76 -32.05 -19.80 -8.27
N ASP A 77 -32.20 -20.76 -7.34
CA ASP A 77 -33.06 -20.57 -6.16
C ASP A 77 -32.43 -20.83 -4.77
N CYS A 78 -31.12 -21.04 -4.67
CA CYS A 78 -30.50 -21.22 -3.35
C CYS A 78 -30.15 -19.88 -2.68
N ASN A 79 -30.45 -19.74 -1.37
CA ASN A 79 -30.20 -18.54 -0.55
C ASN A 79 -28.74 -18.08 -0.60
N ILE A 80 -27.77 -19.01 -0.63
CA ILE A 80 -26.34 -18.72 -0.78
C ILE A 80 -26.10 -18.02 -2.13
N CYS A 81 -26.70 -18.54 -3.20
CA CYS A 81 -26.53 -18.06 -4.57
C CYS A 81 -27.17 -16.68 -4.75
N LEU A 82 -28.34 -16.47 -4.14
CA LEU A 82 -29.00 -15.16 -4.07
C LEU A 82 -28.14 -14.14 -3.31
N LEU A 83 -27.51 -14.52 -2.20
CA LEU A 83 -26.61 -13.65 -1.46
C LEU A 83 -25.34 -13.32 -2.26
N LEU A 84 -24.72 -14.29 -2.93
CA LEU A 84 -23.53 -14.07 -3.76
C LEU A 84 -23.84 -13.19 -4.97
N LYS A 85 -24.94 -13.48 -5.69
CA LYS A 85 -25.45 -12.63 -6.78
C LYS A 85 -25.76 -11.22 -6.27
N TYR A 86 -26.35 -11.10 -5.08
CA TYR A 86 -26.61 -9.82 -4.44
C TYR A 86 -25.32 -9.06 -4.09
N PHE A 87 -24.30 -9.73 -3.55
CA PHE A 87 -23.02 -9.13 -3.24
C PHE A 87 -22.28 -8.64 -4.49
N ILE A 88 -22.30 -9.43 -5.56
CA ILE A 88 -21.71 -9.07 -6.86
C ILE A 88 -22.46 -7.88 -7.47
N LYS A 89 -23.79 -7.98 -7.60
CA LYS A 89 -24.63 -6.95 -8.21
C LYS A 89 -24.55 -5.61 -7.47
N ASN A 90 -24.55 -5.65 -6.14
CA ASN A 90 -24.58 -4.45 -5.30
C ASN A 90 -23.19 -4.02 -4.85
N LYS A 91 -22.12 -4.63 -5.37
CA LYS A 91 -20.75 -4.31 -5.01
C LYS A 91 -20.55 -4.28 -3.49
N ILE A 92 -21.18 -5.19 -2.74
CA ILE A 92 -21.19 -5.16 -1.25
C ILE A 92 -19.82 -5.51 -0.66
N LEU A 93 -19.01 -6.21 -1.44
CA LEU A 93 -17.59 -6.44 -1.15
C LEU A 93 -16.71 -5.22 -1.48
N ASN A 94 -17.30 -4.17 -2.06
CA ASN A 94 -16.72 -2.85 -2.13
C ASN A 94 -17.33 -1.99 -1.01
N PHE A 95 -16.50 -1.14 -0.42
CA PHE A 95 -16.94 -0.20 0.61
C PHE A 95 -18.00 0.76 0.03
N LYS A 96 -18.79 1.45 0.88
CA LYS A 96 -19.74 2.50 0.44
C LYS A 96 -19.07 3.60 -0.42
N SER A 97 -17.74 3.71 -0.36
CA SER A 97 -16.91 4.58 -1.18
C SER A 97 -16.52 4.02 -2.56
N GLY A 98 -16.96 2.81 -2.94
CA GLY A 98 -16.58 2.14 -4.20
C GLY A 98 -15.26 1.35 -4.17
N LYS A 99 -14.50 1.41 -3.07
CA LYS A 99 -13.16 0.78 -2.95
C LYS A 99 -13.21 -0.72 -2.62
N ARG A 100 -12.33 -1.53 -3.21
CA ARG A 100 -12.17 -2.97 -2.88
C ARG A 100 -11.46 -3.14 -1.52
N ILE A 101 -12.01 -4.02 -0.67
CA ILE A 101 -11.44 -4.34 0.65
C ILE A 101 -10.22 -5.28 0.48
N PRO A 102 -9.09 -5.07 1.18
CA PRO A 102 -8.14 -6.12 1.48
C PRO A 102 -8.81 -7.13 2.43
N TYR A 103 -9.18 -8.31 1.93
CA TYR A 103 -10.14 -9.24 2.56
C TYR A 103 -9.68 -9.84 3.90
N LEU A 104 -8.43 -9.64 4.33
CA LEU A 104 -7.97 -10.05 5.67
C LEU A 104 -8.79 -9.44 6.83
N ASN A 105 -9.75 -8.54 6.54
CA ASN A 105 -10.61 -7.86 7.53
C ASN A 105 -12.14 -8.03 7.34
N THR A 106 -12.62 -8.86 6.41
CA THR A 106 -14.07 -9.15 6.27
C THR A 106 -14.48 -10.16 7.33
N LYS A 107 -15.07 -9.68 8.43
CA LYS A 107 -15.53 -10.54 9.53
C LYS A 107 -16.86 -11.21 9.18
N TYR A 108 -17.06 -12.41 9.74
CA TYR A 108 -18.35 -13.11 9.82
C TYR A 108 -19.53 -12.18 10.19
N GLU A 109 -19.26 -11.16 11.02
CA GLU A 109 -20.21 -10.12 11.44
C GLU A 109 -20.83 -9.30 10.29
N ILE A 110 -20.15 -9.13 9.16
CA ILE A 110 -20.69 -8.45 7.98
C ILE A 110 -21.81 -9.29 7.38
N TYR A 111 -21.59 -10.61 7.30
CA TYR A 111 -22.54 -11.55 6.73
C TYR A 111 -23.74 -11.78 7.66
N LEU A 112 -23.56 -11.68 8.97
CA LEU A 112 -24.66 -11.76 9.96
C LEU A 112 -25.79 -10.77 9.68
N LYS A 113 -25.48 -9.57 9.15
CA LYS A 113 -26.49 -8.56 8.77
C LYS A 113 -27.38 -9.00 7.62
N TYR A 114 -26.90 -9.92 6.79
CA TYR A 114 -27.61 -10.46 5.64
C TYR A 114 -28.26 -11.82 5.95
N LYS A 115 -27.95 -12.42 7.10
CA LYS A 115 -28.51 -13.71 7.53
C LYS A 115 -30.04 -13.70 7.52
N GLN A 116 -30.67 -12.70 8.13
CA GLN A 116 -32.13 -12.58 8.18
C GLN A 116 -32.72 -12.25 6.80
N LYS A 117 -32.05 -11.37 6.03
CA LYS A 117 -32.52 -10.93 4.72
C LYS A 117 -32.58 -12.06 3.68
N PHE A 118 -31.66 -13.00 3.75
CA PHE A 118 -31.57 -14.13 2.82
C PHE A 118 -31.94 -15.46 3.49
N HIS A 119 -32.57 -15.43 4.67
CA HIS A 119 -33.00 -16.61 5.42
C HIS A 119 -31.91 -17.69 5.58
N LEU A 120 -30.66 -17.27 5.74
CA LEU A 120 -29.52 -18.18 5.83
C LEU A 120 -29.43 -18.83 7.22
N SER A 121 -29.24 -20.13 7.25
CA SER A 121 -28.76 -20.84 8.44
C SER A 121 -27.32 -20.41 8.80
N ASN A 122 -26.88 -20.72 10.02
CA ASN A 122 -25.48 -20.48 10.40
C ASN A 122 -24.50 -21.27 9.51
N THR A 123 -24.90 -22.46 9.08
CA THR A 123 -24.09 -23.31 8.19
C THR A 123 -23.97 -22.69 6.81
N GLU A 124 -25.07 -22.27 6.19
CA GLU A 124 -25.04 -21.58 4.90
C GLU A 124 -24.27 -20.26 4.97
N LEU A 125 -24.35 -19.53 6.09
CA LEU A 125 -23.56 -18.32 6.29
C LEU A 125 -22.06 -18.60 6.38
N ARG A 126 -21.68 -19.70 7.04
CA ARG A 126 -20.29 -20.19 7.05
C ARG A 126 -19.85 -20.67 5.67
N ILE A 127 -20.74 -21.26 4.89
CA ILE A 127 -20.46 -21.65 3.50
C ILE A 127 -20.28 -20.42 2.62
N VAL A 128 -21.08 -19.36 2.80
CA VAL A 128 -20.89 -18.09 2.09
C VAL A 128 -19.59 -17.43 2.51
N ASP A 129 -19.31 -17.35 3.81
CA ASP A 129 -18.02 -16.88 4.32
C ASP A 129 -16.88 -17.72 3.74
N PHE A 130 -17.02 -19.04 3.67
CA PHE A 130 -16.04 -19.96 3.12
C PHE A 130 -15.91 -19.89 1.59
N ALA A 131 -17.00 -19.68 0.84
CA ALA A 131 -17.02 -19.62 -0.62
C ALA A 131 -16.55 -18.25 -1.13
N ILE A 132 -16.94 -17.19 -0.42
CA ILE A 132 -16.34 -15.87 -0.58
C ILE A 132 -14.89 -15.96 -0.16
N ARG A 133 -14.57 -16.59 0.98
CA ARG A 133 -13.18 -16.87 1.32
C ARG A 133 -12.52 -17.64 0.23
N LEU A 134 -13.05 -18.69 -0.40
CA LEU A 134 -12.38 -19.53 -1.39
C LEU A 134 -12.22 -18.85 -2.75
N GLY A 135 -13.31 -18.30 -3.29
CA GLY A 135 -13.33 -17.53 -4.53
C GLY A 135 -12.55 -16.24 -4.40
N LEU A 136 -12.51 -15.69 -3.20
CA LEU A 136 -11.61 -14.63 -2.89
C LEU A 136 -10.24 -15.14 -2.47
N ASN A 137 -9.97 -16.35 -1.90
CA ASN A 137 -8.82 -16.87 -1.04
C ASN A 137 -7.44 -16.75 -1.71
N TYR A 138 -7.48 -16.13 -2.88
CA TYR A 138 -6.52 -15.22 -3.46
C TYR A 138 -6.72 -13.68 -3.17
N PRO A 139 -7.13 -13.13 -1.98
CA PRO A 139 -7.44 -11.70 -1.81
C PRO A 139 -6.66 -11.12 -0.63
N GLY A 140 -5.60 -11.82 -0.22
CA GLY A 140 -4.85 -11.54 0.98
C GLY A 140 -4.03 -10.33 0.68
N ILE A 141 -4.63 -9.15 0.87
CA ILE A 141 -3.98 -7.84 0.76
C ILE A 141 -3.14 -7.76 -0.48
N ILE A 142 -3.71 -7.43 -1.64
CA ILE A 142 -2.88 -6.93 -2.72
C ILE A 142 -1.72 -7.93 -3.02
N GLY A 143 -2.03 -9.07 -3.67
CA GLY A 143 -1.05 -10.06 -4.12
C GLY A 143 -1.00 -11.34 -3.29
N SER A 144 -1.67 -12.39 -3.77
CA SER A 144 -1.36 -13.75 -3.34
C SER A 144 0.03 -14.13 -3.89
N PRO A 145 0.91 -14.79 -3.10
CA PRO A 145 2.14 -15.42 -3.60
C PRO A 145 1.87 -16.30 -4.83
N MET A 146 0.66 -16.82 -4.96
CA MET A 146 0.23 -17.72 -6.03
C MET A 146 -0.28 -16.99 -7.30
N ASN A 147 -0.15 -15.66 -7.40
CA ASN A 147 -0.36 -14.93 -8.66
C ASN A 147 0.81 -15.24 -9.61
N GLU A 148 0.57 -15.36 -10.93
CA GLU A 148 1.61 -15.63 -11.93
C GLU A 148 2.79 -14.64 -11.89
N TYR A 149 2.57 -13.45 -11.32
CA TYR A 149 3.58 -12.42 -11.09
C TYR A 149 4.23 -12.48 -9.70
N ALA A 150 3.63 -13.16 -8.73
CA ALA A 150 4.08 -13.13 -7.33
C ALA A 150 5.25 -14.10 -7.05
N PHE A 151 5.37 -15.16 -7.84
CA PHE A 151 6.64 -15.86 -8.04
C PHE A 151 7.23 -15.41 -9.38
N LYS A 152 8.44 -14.87 -9.37
CA LYS A 152 9.13 -14.25 -10.52
C LYS A 152 9.36 -15.19 -11.73
N GLU A 153 8.83 -16.41 -11.73
CA GLU A 153 9.08 -17.44 -12.75
C GLU A 153 8.63 -16.99 -14.16
N ASN A 154 7.57 -16.19 -14.28
CA ASN A 154 7.09 -15.70 -15.59
C ASN A 154 7.59 -14.30 -16.00
N VAL A 155 8.24 -13.55 -15.09
CA VAL A 155 8.75 -12.19 -15.39
C VAL A 155 10.22 -12.22 -15.87
N LEU A 156 10.91 -13.34 -15.68
CA LEU A 156 12.32 -13.50 -15.97
C LEU A 156 12.58 -14.15 -17.34
N SER A 157 12.19 -13.49 -18.42
CA SER A 157 12.72 -13.84 -19.76
C SER A 157 13.94 -13.00 -20.15
N ASN A 158 14.39 -12.06 -19.30
CA ASN A 158 15.61 -11.28 -19.55
C ASN A 158 16.35 -10.88 -18.25
N PRO A 159 17.43 -11.58 -17.88
CA PRO A 159 18.04 -11.50 -16.55
C PRO A 159 19.04 -10.35 -16.36
N ASN A 160 19.04 -9.32 -17.20
CA ASN A 160 19.90 -8.15 -17.03
C ASN A 160 19.37 -7.25 -15.89
N LEU A 161 19.35 -7.80 -14.67
CA LEU A 161 19.36 -7.01 -13.45
C LEU A 161 20.51 -6.02 -13.59
N VAL A 162 20.19 -4.73 -13.55
CA VAL A 162 21.20 -3.67 -13.71
C VAL A 162 22.30 -3.78 -12.64
N ASN A 163 22.01 -4.38 -11.46
CA ASN A 163 22.94 -4.65 -10.37
C ASN A 163 22.49 -5.85 -9.50
N ASN A 164 23.41 -6.54 -8.81
CA ASN A 164 23.09 -7.57 -7.80
C ASN A 164 22.76 -6.96 -6.42
N LEU A 165 22.18 -7.72 -5.48
CA LEU A 165 21.73 -7.19 -4.18
C LEU A 165 22.85 -6.48 -3.39
N LYS A 166 24.08 -7.00 -3.42
CA LYS A 166 25.21 -6.38 -2.70
C LYS A 166 25.57 -5.02 -3.30
N GLU A 167 25.62 -4.93 -4.63
CA GLU A 167 25.85 -3.66 -5.34
C GLU A 167 24.73 -2.66 -5.09
N ILE A 168 23.48 -3.13 -5.09
CA ILE A 168 22.32 -2.30 -4.82
C ILE A 168 22.40 -1.74 -3.38
N VAL A 169 22.66 -2.59 -2.37
CA VAL A 169 22.84 -2.16 -0.96
C VAL A 169 24.01 -1.19 -0.83
N ALA A 170 25.17 -1.49 -1.41
CA ALA A 170 26.35 -0.62 -1.36
C ALA A 170 26.04 0.76 -1.96
N ASN A 171 25.42 0.80 -3.13
CA ASN A 171 24.98 2.04 -3.77
C ASN A 171 23.96 2.81 -2.91
N GLN A 172 23.14 2.12 -2.13
CA GLN A 172 22.13 2.74 -1.28
C GLN A 172 22.69 3.31 0.02
N ILE A 173 23.66 2.62 0.62
CA ILE A 173 24.38 3.10 1.82
C ILE A 173 25.11 4.41 1.52
N ILE A 174 25.75 4.50 0.35
CA ILE A 174 26.47 5.71 -0.07
C ILE A 174 25.51 6.89 -0.32
N THR A 175 24.23 6.62 -0.61
CA THR A 175 23.24 7.63 -1.05
C THR A 175 22.29 8.10 0.06
N ASP A 176 22.36 7.53 1.27
CA ASP A 176 21.43 7.85 2.38
C ASP A 176 21.57 9.29 2.94
N ARG A 177 22.43 10.14 2.34
CA ARG A 177 22.75 11.50 2.82
C ARG A 177 22.38 12.67 1.91
N GLY A 178 21.57 12.48 0.87
CA GLY A 178 21.25 13.59 -0.06
C GLY A 178 22.24 13.67 -1.20
N SER A 179 22.42 12.55 -1.89
CA SER A 179 23.04 12.55 -3.21
C SER A 179 22.12 11.82 -4.17
N ILE A 180 22.00 12.36 -5.37
CA ILE A 180 21.34 11.68 -6.48
C ILE A 180 22.33 10.69 -7.05
N ASN A 181 21.96 9.43 -6.94
CA ASN A 181 22.57 8.41 -7.77
C ASN A 181 21.71 8.29 -9.02
N SER A 182 22.29 8.66 -10.17
CA SER A 182 21.70 8.48 -11.50
C SER A 182 21.41 7.00 -11.81
N ASN A 183 22.00 6.06 -11.07
CA ASN A 183 21.66 4.63 -11.15
C ASN A 183 20.38 4.26 -10.37
N TYR A 184 19.81 5.17 -9.58
CA TYR A 184 18.70 4.92 -8.64
C TYR A 184 17.36 5.50 -9.08
N MET A 185 17.03 5.38 -10.37
CA MET A 185 15.70 5.75 -10.89
C MET A 185 14.57 4.90 -10.30
N ILE A 186 14.91 3.73 -9.76
CA ILE A 186 14.04 2.90 -8.93
C ILE A 186 14.76 2.66 -7.61
N SER A 187 14.24 3.17 -6.50
CA SER A 187 14.93 3.16 -5.21
C SER A 187 14.08 2.60 -4.08
N GLN A 188 14.70 1.89 -3.12
CA GLN A 188 14.05 1.57 -1.85
C GLN A 188 14.17 2.78 -0.91
N MET A 189 13.02 3.26 -0.51
CA MET A 189 12.85 4.31 0.48
C MET A 189 12.44 3.73 1.83
N LYS A 190 12.45 4.59 2.86
CA LYS A 190 12.08 4.24 4.24
C LYS A 190 10.66 3.67 4.38
N GLY A 191 9.78 3.88 3.41
CA GLY A 191 8.37 3.51 3.49
C GLY A 191 7.81 2.85 2.24
N GLY A 192 8.66 2.41 1.32
CA GLY A 192 8.26 1.81 0.04
C GLY A 192 9.39 1.91 -0.97
N MET A 193 9.08 1.72 -2.24
CA MET A 193 9.97 2.04 -3.35
C MET A 193 9.51 3.30 -4.08
N SER A 194 10.43 4.03 -4.69
CA SER A 194 10.12 5.20 -5.51
C SER A 194 10.51 4.95 -6.97
N ILE A 195 9.66 5.42 -7.88
CA ILE A 195 9.86 5.44 -9.33
C ILE A 195 10.15 6.89 -9.73
N ASP A 196 11.42 7.20 -9.92
CA ASP A 196 11.96 8.55 -10.10
C ASP A 196 12.63 8.66 -11.47
N LEU A 197 11.85 8.90 -12.53
CA LEU A 197 12.38 8.95 -13.92
C LEU A 197 12.93 10.31 -14.34
N VAL A 198 12.64 11.34 -13.54
CA VAL A 198 12.83 12.76 -13.88
C VAL A 198 13.41 13.46 -12.68
N ILE A 199 14.35 14.37 -12.93
CA ILE A 199 15.04 15.13 -11.91
C ILE A 199 14.79 16.62 -12.14
N GLY A 200 14.54 17.37 -11.06
CA GLY A 200 14.40 18.82 -11.11
C GLY A 200 12.94 19.27 -10.97
N CYS A 201 12.72 20.42 -10.35
CA CYS A 201 11.40 20.96 -10.03
C CYS A 201 11.45 22.49 -10.02
N PRO A 202 10.67 23.19 -10.87
CA PRO A 202 10.77 24.64 -11.05
C PRO A 202 10.01 25.42 -9.96
N MET A 203 9.46 24.76 -8.94
CA MET A 203 8.60 25.39 -7.93
C MET A 203 9.33 26.30 -6.94
N GLY A 204 10.67 26.21 -6.87
CA GLY A 204 11.50 27.22 -6.23
C GLY A 204 11.40 27.32 -4.70
N CYS A 205 10.89 26.29 -3.99
CA CYS A 205 10.81 26.32 -2.53
C CYS A 205 12.21 26.58 -1.91
N ILE A 206 12.29 27.55 -0.99
CA ILE A 206 13.57 27.95 -0.37
C ILE A 206 14.14 26.81 0.49
N TYR A 207 13.26 26.05 1.13
CA TYR A 207 13.61 24.92 2.00
C TYR A 207 13.81 23.58 1.26
N CYS A 208 13.87 23.58 -0.07
CA CYS A 208 13.92 22.35 -0.85
C CYS A 208 15.19 21.54 -0.56
N TYR A 209 15.04 20.42 0.14
CA TYR A 209 16.14 19.52 0.51
C TYR A 209 16.91 18.93 -0.66
N ARG A 210 16.40 19.06 -1.89
CA ARG A 210 17.12 18.65 -3.08
C ARG A 210 18.15 19.65 -3.53
N ARG A 211 18.11 20.91 -3.09
CA ARG A 211 19.16 21.88 -3.44
C ARG A 211 20.54 21.38 -3.04
N ASP A 212 20.61 20.76 -1.86
CA ASP A 212 21.80 20.10 -1.30
C ASP A 212 22.52 19.14 -2.28
N ASP A 213 21.75 18.44 -3.10
CA ASP A 213 22.28 17.38 -3.96
C ASP A 213 22.96 17.93 -5.24
N PHE A 214 22.86 19.25 -5.52
CA PHE A 214 23.24 19.81 -6.83
C PHE A 214 24.01 21.15 -6.82
N GLY A 215 24.06 21.88 -5.70
CA GLY A 215 24.80 23.14 -5.58
C GLY A 215 24.34 24.30 -6.49
N ASP A 216 25.14 25.38 -6.53
CA ASP A 216 24.90 26.63 -7.29
C ASP A 216 24.95 26.50 -8.82
N ILE A 217 25.18 25.28 -9.35
CA ILE A 217 25.30 25.01 -10.80
C ILE A 217 23.93 25.18 -11.53
N TYR A 218 22.84 25.42 -10.78
CA TYR A 218 21.45 25.42 -11.23
C TYR A 218 20.73 26.78 -11.10
N ASP A 219 21.42 27.87 -11.40
CA ASP A 219 20.87 29.25 -11.37
C ASP A 219 19.78 29.54 -12.44
N LYS A 220 19.41 28.52 -13.25
CA LYS A 220 18.32 28.61 -14.24
C LYS A 220 17.18 27.66 -13.89
N ARG A 221 16.25 28.12 -13.02
CA ARG A 221 14.90 27.58 -12.75
C ARG A 221 14.73 26.07 -13.04
N TRP A 222 15.46 25.21 -12.34
CA TRP A 222 15.18 23.78 -12.09
C TRP A 222 14.20 23.11 -13.09
N GLN A 223 14.54 23.08 -14.38
CA GLN A 223 13.68 22.49 -15.39
C GLN A 223 13.75 20.97 -15.26
N PRO A 224 12.61 20.27 -15.34
CA PRO A 224 12.60 18.80 -15.31
C PRO A 224 13.48 18.19 -16.40
N ASN A 225 14.40 17.32 -16.00
CA ASN A 225 15.27 16.55 -16.90
C ASN A 225 14.93 15.06 -16.80
N PHE A 226 14.57 14.45 -17.93
CA PHE A 226 14.24 13.03 -18.03
C PHE A 226 15.52 12.20 -18.09
N ILE A 227 15.65 11.24 -17.18
CA ILE A 227 16.83 10.37 -17.11
C ILE A 227 16.56 9.04 -17.79
N ILE A 228 15.36 8.48 -17.61
CA ILE A 228 14.91 7.25 -18.27
C ILE A 228 13.45 7.36 -18.73
N SER A 229 13.04 6.49 -19.65
CA SER A 229 11.65 6.43 -20.12
C SER A 229 10.73 5.70 -19.13
N PRO A 230 9.40 5.92 -19.19
CA PRO A 230 8.43 5.17 -18.38
C PRO A 230 8.53 3.65 -18.53
N SER A 231 8.71 3.15 -19.75
CA SER A 231 8.82 1.70 -19.99
C SER A 231 10.07 1.12 -19.36
N GLU A 232 11.19 1.84 -19.44
CA GLU A 232 12.44 1.45 -18.77
C GLU A 232 12.28 1.48 -17.25
N GLY A 233 11.59 2.50 -16.70
CA GLY A 233 11.28 2.59 -15.28
C GLY A 233 10.46 1.40 -14.77
N ILE A 234 9.40 1.03 -15.49
CA ILE A 234 8.58 -0.14 -15.16
C ILE A 234 9.40 -1.42 -15.26
N HIS A 235 10.20 -1.58 -16.33
CA HIS A 235 11.07 -2.74 -16.49
C HIS A 235 12.04 -2.89 -15.31
N ARG A 236 12.70 -1.80 -14.90
CA ARG A 236 13.60 -1.79 -13.73
C ARG A 236 12.87 -2.10 -12.43
N LEU A 237 11.64 -1.58 -12.25
CA LEU A 237 10.83 -1.87 -11.07
C LEU A 237 10.52 -3.36 -10.95
N LEU A 238 9.99 -3.96 -12.02
CA LEU A 238 9.60 -5.38 -12.02
C LEU A 238 10.79 -6.31 -11.74
N ASN A 239 11.97 -5.91 -12.22
CA ASN A 239 13.19 -6.66 -11.97
C ASN A 239 13.83 -6.36 -10.60
N HIS A 240 13.43 -5.28 -9.92
CA HIS A 240 14.10 -4.84 -8.70
C HIS A 240 14.03 -5.91 -7.58
N PRO A 241 15.14 -6.20 -6.85
CA PRO A 241 15.14 -7.20 -5.78
C PRO A 241 14.15 -6.92 -4.64
N TRP A 242 14.04 -5.66 -4.21
CA TRP A 242 13.10 -5.23 -3.16
C TRP A 242 11.65 -5.00 -3.62
N PHE A 243 11.38 -5.08 -4.92
CA PHE A 243 10.01 -4.96 -5.41
C PHE A 243 9.31 -6.30 -5.31
N THR A 244 8.24 -6.34 -4.53
CA THR A 244 7.28 -7.43 -4.56
C THR A 244 6.00 -6.91 -5.21
N PRO A 245 5.57 -7.50 -6.35
CA PRO A 245 4.30 -7.21 -6.96
C PRO A 245 3.19 -7.23 -5.93
N HIS A 246 2.32 -6.23 -6.03
CA HIS A 246 1.16 -6.00 -5.17
C HIS A 246 1.51 -5.61 -3.70
N ILE A 247 2.60 -6.11 -3.12
CA ILE A 247 2.94 -5.83 -1.72
C ILE A 247 3.65 -4.49 -1.53
N THR A 248 4.72 -4.25 -2.29
CA THR A 248 5.62 -3.12 -2.04
C THR A 248 4.91 -1.78 -2.29
N PRO A 249 4.82 -0.87 -1.30
CA PRO A 249 4.30 0.47 -1.51
C PRO A 249 5.16 1.22 -2.53
N LEU A 250 4.53 1.93 -3.45
CA LEU A 250 5.17 2.69 -4.50
C LEU A 250 4.97 4.20 -4.30
N GLY A 251 6.01 4.94 -4.60
CA GLY A 251 6.02 6.38 -4.75
C GLY A 251 6.28 6.73 -6.20
N ILE A 252 5.53 7.68 -6.76
CA ILE A 252 5.86 8.24 -8.08
C ILE A 252 6.56 9.57 -7.88
N HIS A 253 7.79 9.69 -8.38
CA HIS A 253 8.58 10.91 -8.31
C HIS A 253 8.72 11.49 -6.89
N MET A 254 8.70 10.66 -5.84
CA MET A 254 8.68 11.14 -4.46
C MET A 254 9.97 11.85 -4.05
N SER A 255 11.05 11.52 -4.75
CA SER A 255 12.38 11.92 -4.36
C SER A 255 12.89 13.03 -5.27
N THR A 256 12.64 12.99 -6.57
CA THR A 256 13.45 13.76 -7.53
C THR A 256 12.75 14.94 -8.19
N THR A 257 11.42 15.01 -8.18
CA THR A 257 10.66 16.04 -8.90
C THR A 257 9.22 16.19 -8.36
N GLU A 258 8.40 17.00 -9.04
CA GLU A 258 6.97 17.17 -8.78
C GLU A 258 6.17 16.43 -9.87
N ALA A 259 5.45 15.37 -9.47
CA ALA A 259 4.85 14.41 -10.40
C ALA A 259 3.77 14.99 -11.33
N PHE A 260 3.15 16.11 -10.94
CA PHE A 260 2.01 16.69 -11.67
C PHE A 260 2.37 17.94 -12.48
N LEU A 261 3.65 18.29 -12.61
CA LEU A 261 4.04 19.34 -13.55
C LEU A 261 3.55 19.01 -14.97
N PRO A 262 3.11 19.99 -15.77
CA PRO A 262 2.56 19.72 -17.11
C PRO A 262 3.52 18.95 -18.02
N SER A 263 4.82 19.24 -17.93
CA SER A 263 5.86 18.53 -18.69
C SER A 263 6.12 17.10 -18.20
N ILE A 264 5.77 16.78 -16.96
CA ILE A 264 6.02 15.46 -16.33
C ILE A 264 4.77 14.59 -16.33
N TRP A 265 3.59 15.19 -16.27
CA TRP A 265 2.30 14.49 -16.24
C TRP A 265 2.18 13.34 -17.25
N PRO A 266 2.56 13.49 -18.54
CA PRO A 266 2.47 12.37 -19.50
C PRO A 266 3.28 11.14 -19.06
N SER A 267 4.45 11.36 -18.44
CA SER A 267 5.31 10.31 -17.89
C SER A 267 4.69 9.69 -16.64
N THR A 268 4.25 10.52 -15.68
CA THR A 268 3.51 10.08 -14.48
C THR A 268 2.32 9.21 -14.85
N TYR A 269 1.48 9.66 -15.77
CA TYR A 269 0.31 8.92 -16.22
C TYR A 269 0.69 7.61 -16.90
N LYS A 270 1.73 7.59 -17.75
CA LYS A 270 2.20 6.36 -18.40
C LYS A 270 2.72 5.32 -17.40
N ILE A 271 3.41 5.73 -16.34
CA ILE A 271 3.82 4.82 -15.26
C ILE A 271 2.58 4.19 -14.62
N LEU A 272 1.62 5.01 -14.19
CA LEU A 272 0.40 4.53 -13.52
C LEU A 272 -0.39 3.60 -14.44
N LYS A 273 -0.61 4.02 -15.69
CA LYS A 273 -1.31 3.20 -16.70
C LYS A 273 -0.62 1.85 -16.89
N SER A 274 0.70 1.79 -17.01
CA SER A 274 1.42 0.52 -17.13
C SER A 274 1.29 -0.35 -15.88
N LEU A 275 1.32 0.22 -14.67
CA LEU A 275 1.09 -0.56 -13.45
C LEU A 275 -0.35 -1.13 -13.42
N ASP A 276 -1.35 -0.35 -13.83
CA ASP A 276 -2.74 -0.78 -13.89
C ASP A 276 -3.00 -1.84 -14.98
N GLU A 277 -2.40 -1.69 -16.17
CA GLU A 277 -2.46 -2.67 -17.26
C GLU A 277 -1.82 -4.01 -16.88
N LEU A 278 -0.75 -3.96 -16.07
CA LEU A 278 -0.14 -5.14 -15.44
C LEU A 278 -0.98 -5.71 -14.28
N LYS A 279 -2.16 -5.12 -14.01
CA LYS A 279 -3.08 -5.48 -12.93
C LYS A 279 -2.41 -5.45 -11.55
N LEU A 280 -1.36 -4.65 -11.41
CA LEU A 280 -0.69 -4.47 -10.13
C LEU A 280 -1.63 -3.71 -9.22
N THR A 281 -1.69 -4.16 -7.97
CA THR A 281 -2.58 -3.59 -6.98
C THR A 281 -1.79 -2.78 -5.94
N ASN A 282 -0.46 -2.64 -6.15
CA ASN A 282 0.44 -1.92 -5.25
C ASN A 282 -0.14 -0.57 -4.84
N ARG A 283 0.08 -0.23 -3.58
CA ARG A 283 -0.29 1.08 -3.02
C ARG A 283 0.58 2.15 -3.66
N VAL A 284 -0.02 3.11 -4.35
CA VAL A 284 0.73 4.20 -5.00
C VAL A 284 0.55 5.50 -4.23
N THR A 285 1.64 6.21 -3.96
CA THR A 285 1.66 7.54 -3.35
C THR A 285 2.18 8.55 -4.35
N ILE A 286 1.48 9.68 -4.45
CA ILE A 286 1.96 10.86 -5.12
C ILE A 286 1.92 12.00 -4.12
N ILE A 287 3.05 12.67 -3.89
CA ILE A 287 3.12 13.88 -3.07
C ILE A 287 3.21 15.05 -4.03
N THR A 288 2.34 16.05 -3.86
CA THR A 288 2.27 17.17 -4.79
C THR A 288 2.07 18.51 -4.08
N LYS A 289 2.72 19.55 -4.61
CA LYS A 289 2.37 20.96 -4.41
C LYS A 289 1.73 21.57 -5.66
N TYR A 290 1.65 20.80 -6.74
CA TYR A 290 1.06 21.25 -7.99
C TYR A 290 -0.44 20.99 -7.99
N VAL A 291 -1.13 21.63 -8.94
CA VAL A 291 -2.58 21.52 -9.10
C VAL A 291 -2.86 20.61 -10.28
N LEU A 292 -3.80 19.69 -10.10
CA LEU A 292 -4.24 18.78 -11.15
C LEU A 292 -5.68 19.14 -11.52
N GLU A 293 -5.93 19.28 -12.83
CA GLU A 293 -7.25 19.56 -13.38
C GLU A 293 -8.20 18.36 -13.17
N GLU A 294 -9.51 18.62 -13.13
CA GLU A 294 -10.53 17.60 -12.86
C GLU A 294 -10.55 16.49 -13.92
N GLU A 295 -10.24 16.81 -15.18
CA GLU A 295 -10.14 15.82 -16.26
C GLU A 295 -9.02 14.81 -15.98
N LYS A 296 -7.89 15.28 -15.43
CA LYS A 296 -6.78 14.41 -15.06
C LYS A 296 -7.09 13.59 -13.81
N LEU A 297 -7.83 14.14 -12.85
CA LEU A 297 -8.35 13.36 -11.71
C LEU A 297 -9.31 12.27 -12.17
N ALA A 298 -10.18 12.55 -13.15
CA ALA A 298 -11.08 11.57 -13.74
C ALA A 298 -10.29 10.42 -14.38
N LEU A 299 -9.25 10.72 -15.16
CA LEU A 299 -8.33 9.70 -15.71
C LEU A 299 -7.69 8.84 -14.63
N LEU A 300 -7.21 9.44 -13.53
CA LEU A 300 -6.65 8.66 -12.42
C LEU A 300 -7.70 7.77 -11.74
N ASN A 301 -8.96 8.23 -11.68
CA ASN A 301 -10.05 7.47 -11.08
C ASN A 301 -10.53 6.30 -11.95
N GLU A 302 -10.20 6.26 -13.24
CA GLU A 302 -10.53 5.16 -14.15
C GLU A 302 -9.70 3.90 -13.90
N PHE A 303 -8.53 4.01 -13.26
CA PHE A 303 -7.69 2.86 -12.94
C PHE A 303 -8.42 1.86 -12.06
N GLN A 304 -8.33 0.57 -12.42
CA GLN A 304 -9.13 -0.49 -11.80
C GLN A 304 -8.41 -1.23 -10.68
N TYR A 305 -7.09 -1.30 -10.75
CA TYR A 305 -6.26 -2.11 -9.87
C TYR A 305 -5.45 -1.26 -8.91
N LEU A 306 -5.09 -0.04 -9.32
CA LEU A 306 -4.27 0.83 -8.49
C LEU A 306 -5.02 1.48 -7.33
N ASP A 307 -4.32 1.57 -6.21
CA ASP A 307 -4.78 2.22 -4.98
C ASP A 307 -3.98 3.50 -4.75
N ILE A 308 -4.50 4.62 -5.25
CA ILE A 308 -3.76 5.89 -5.39
C ILE A 308 -4.09 6.85 -4.23
N ASP A 309 -3.05 7.26 -3.51
CA ASP A 309 -3.12 8.36 -2.56
C ASP A 309 -2.39 9.59 -3.10
N ILE A 310 -3.07 10.73 -3.02
CA ILE A 310 -2.53 12.03 -3.39
C ILE A 310 -2.38 12.84 -2.10
N CYS A 311 -1.12 13.00 -1.68
CA CYS A 311 -0.72 13.83 -0.55
C CYS A 311 -0.54 15.27 -1.02
N VAL A 312 -1.52 16.12 -0.73
CA VAL A 312 -1.51 17.52 -1.16
C VAL A 312 -0.81 18.37 -0.11
N CYS A 313 0.34 18.94 -0.47
CA CYS A 313 1.17 19.73 0.41
C CYS A 313 0.61 21.15 0.58
N TYR A 314 0.24 21.48 1.80
CA TYR A 314 -0.16 22.82 2.20
C TYR A 314 0.32 23.06 3.64
N SER A 315 1.04 24.15 3.89
CA SER A 315 1.55 24.42 5.24
C SER A 315 1.46 25.88 5.67
N GLY A 316 0.67 26.70 4.97
CA GLY A 316 0.50 28.11 5.33
C GLY A 316 1.79 28.94 5.29
N LEU A 317 2.82 28.47 4.56
CA LEU A 317 4.08 29.20 4.44
C LEU A 317 3.91 30.47 3.58
N PRO A 318 4.65 31.54 3.89
CA PRO A 318 4.62 32.75 3.08
C PRO A 318 5.22 32.50 1.69
N GLN A 319 4.77 33.27 0.70
CA GLN A 319 5.19 33.11 -0.70
C GLN A 319 6.70 33.27 -0.92
N VAL A 320 7.38 34.06 -0.08
CA VAL A 320 8.84 34.20 -0.14
C VAL A 320 9.56 32.88 0.16
N ILE A 321 8.98 32.02 1.01
CA ILE A 321 9.51 30.69 1.33
C ILE A 321 8.99 29.64 0.34
N GLU A 322 7.72 29.75 -0.05
CA GLU A 322 7.06 28.85 -0.98
C GLU A 322 6.25 29.60 -2.04
N PRO A 323 6.82 29.88 -3.23
CA PRO A 323 6.24 30.80 -4.21
C PRO A 323 4.92 30.36 -4.87
N THR A 324 4.52 29.09 -4.72
CA THR A 324 3.42 28.51 -5.51
C THR A 324 2.08 28.70 -4.81
N SER A 325 1.02 28.93 -5.59
CA SER A 325 -0.32 29.26 -5.08
C SER A 325 -0.86 28.21 -4.10
N SER A 326 -1.36 28.69 -2.96
CA SER A 326 -1.78 27.85 -1.83
C SER A 326 -3.28 27.48 -1.90
N LYS A 327 -4.12 28.34 -2.48
CA LYS A 327 -5.59 28.14 -2.59
C LYS A 327 -5.97 27.01 -3.55
N GLU A 328 -5.34 26.96 -4.72
CA GLU A 328 -5.65 25.95 -5.73
C GLU A 328 -5.29 24.52 -5.27
N ARG A 329 -4.32 24.39 -4.35
CA ARG A 329 -3.98 23.09 -3.76
C ARG A 329 -5.08 22.60 -2.82
N LEU A 330 -5.65 23.49 -2.01
CA LEU A 330 -6.79 23.14 -1.15
C LEU A 330 -8.01 22.76 -1.99
N ARG A 331 -8.23 23.45 -3.12
CA ARG A 331 -9.25 23.07 -4.10
C ARG A 331 -8.99 21.68 -4.69
N LEU A 332 -7.75 21.37 -5.09
CA LEU A 332 -7.38 20.02 -5.51
C LEU A 332 -7.71 18.97 -4.43
N LEU A 333 -7.34 19.25 -3.18
CA LEU A 333 -7.61 18.34 -2.06
C LEU A 333 -9.12 18.09 -1.87
N ALA A 334 -9.94 19.14 -1.95
CA ALA A 334 -11.40 19.03 -1.91
C ALA A 334 -11.93 18.22 -3.10
N ASN A 335 -11.46 18.52 -4.31
CA ASN A 335 -11.90 17.84 -5.53
C ASN A 335 -11.61 16.33 -5.52
N ILE A 336 -10.48 15.90 -4.94
CA ILE A 336 -10.13 14.47 -4.81
C ILE A 336 -11.21 13.70 -4.05
N SER A 337 -11.92 14.34 -3.10
CA SER A 337 -12.97 13.68 -2.30
C SER A 337 -14.16 13.19 -3.14
N HIS A 338 -14.34 13.72 -4.35
CA HIS A 338 -15.41 13.31 -5.27
C HIS A 338 -15.09 12.02 -6.04
N TYR A 339 -13.86 11.51 -5.96
CA TYR A 339 -13.41 10.35 -6.72
C TYR A 339 -13.25 9.11 -5.84
N SER A 340 -13.99 8.05 -6.17
CA SER A 340 -14.05 6.82 -5.37
C SER A 340 -12.73 6.06 -5.30
N ASN A 341 -11.88 6.13 -6.33
CA ASN A 341 -10.64 5.37 -6.40
C ASN A 341 -9.41 6.17 -5.94
N LEU A 342 -9.61 7.43 -5.56
CA LEU A 342 -8.55 8.30 -5.07
C LEU A 342 -8.70 8.51 -3.56
N THR A 343 -7.58 8.79 -2.88
CA THR A 343 -7.60 9.26 -1.49
C THR A 343 -6.80 10.53 -1.38
N GLY A 344 -7.46 11.60 -0.94
CA GLY A 344 -6.81 12.87 -0.61
C GLY A 344 -6.25 12.81 0.81
N ILE A 345 -4.98 13.18 0.98
CA ILE A 345 -4.35 13.34 2.29
C ILE A 345 -3.86 14.78 2.41
N GLY A 346 -4.30 15.46 3.46
CA GLY A 346 -3.83 16.81 3.80
C GLY A 346 -2.40 16.71 4.29
N TYR A 347 -1.44 17.20 3.53
CA TYR A 347 -0.02 17.02 3.84
C TYR A 347 0.54 18.32 4.41
N TYR A 348 0.38 18.52 5.73
CA TYR A 348 0.86 19.69 6.45
C TYR A 348 2.37 19.65 6.64
N ARG A 349 3.09 19.85 5.52
CA ARG A 349 4.55 19.71 5.44
C ARG A 349 5.17 20.67 4.40
N PRO A 350 6.32 21.29 4.72
CA PRO A 350 7.00 21.23 6.01
C PRO A 350 6.35 22.19 7.02
N ILE A 351 6.44 21.81 8.29
CA ILE A 351 6.30 22.74 9.40
C ILE A 351 7.71 23.23 9.75
N ILE A 352 7.89 24.55 9.76
CA ILE A 352 9.15 25.25 9.94
C ILE A 352 9.00 26.15 11.16
N GLU A 353 9.77 25.83 12.20
CA GLU A 353 9.73 26.57 13.47
C GLU A 353 10.09 28.04 13.26
N GLY A 354 9.23 28.93 13.76
CA GLY A 354 9.35 30.39 13.58
C GLY A 354 8.64 30.93 12.34
N TYR A 355 8.19 30.09 11.41
CA TYR A 355 7.54 30.52 10.17
C TYR A 355 6.05 30.25 10.12
N ASN A 356 5.65 29.00 10.39
CA ASN A 356 4.24 28.56 10.32
C ASN A 356 3.81 27.82 11.59
N THR A 357 4.37 28.22 12.74
CA THR A 357 4.12 27.61 14.06
C THR A 357 3.48 28.54 15.09
N SER A 358 3.05 29.74 14.67
CA SER A 358 2.17 30.59 15.48
C SER A 358 0.77 29.97 15.59
N GLU A 359 0.05 30.26 16.67
CA GLU A 359 -1.29 29.70 16.90
C GLU A 359 -2.26 30.11 15.79
N ASP A 360 -2.23 31.39 15.38
CA ASP A 360 -3.08 31.91 14.32
C ASP A 360 -2.87 31.19 12.99
N ILE A 361 -1.61 30.94 12.58
CA ILE A 361 -1.31 30.25 11.32
C ILE A 361 -1.75 28.79 11.40
N ILE A 362 -1.52 28.11 12.53
CA ILE A 362 -1.94 26.72 12.73
C ILE A 362 -3.47 26.63 12.69
N TYR A 363 -4.17 27.51 13.41
CA TYR A 363 -5.63 27.57 13.45
C TYR A 363 -6.21 27.78 12.05
N GLN A 364 -5.73 28.81 11.33
CA GLN A 364 -6.17 29.09 9.96
C GLN A 364 -5.87 27.92 9.03
N THR A 365 -4.70 27.27 9.14
CA THR A 365 -4.36 26.11 8.30
C THR A 365 -5.30 24.94 8.55
N PHE A 366 -5.66 24.67 9.80
CA PHE A 366 -6.63 23.62 10.12
C PHE A 366 -8.04 23.96 9.68
N GLN A 367 -8.48 25.22 9.81
CA GLN A 367 -9.78 25.66 9.27
C GLN A 367 -9.84 25.42 7.76
N LEU A 368 -8.79 25.80 7.03
CA LEU A 368 -8.70 25.55 5.59
C LEU A 368 -8.71 24.06 5.25
N PHE A 369 -8.02 23.20 6.02
CA PHE A 369 -8.14 21.76 5.82
C PHE A 369 -9.56 21.26 6.10
N LYS A 370 -10.23 21.75 7.15
CA LYS A 370 -11.61 21.37 7.49
C LYS A 370 -12.56 21.72 6.35
N GLU A 371 -12.42 22.90 5.75
CA GLU A 371 -13.20 23.32 4.57
C GLU A 371 -13.05 22.39 3.37
N THR A 372 -11.92 21.69 3.22
CA THR A 372 -11.73 20.70 2.13
C THR A 372 -12.46 19.37 2.37
N GLY A 373 -12.97 19.12 3.58
CA GLY A 373 -13.55 17.83 3.95
C GLY A 373 -12.53 16.69 4.07
N VAL A 374 -11.23 17.01 4.20
CA VAL A 374 -10.18 16.00 4.31
C VAL A 374 -10.34 15.19 5.60
N ARG A 375 -10.17 13.87 5.50
CA ARG A 375 -10.35 12.95 6.63
C ARG A 375 -9.06 12.64 7.38
N VAL A 376 -7.91 12.95 6.79
CA VAL A 376 -6.60 12.70 7.41
C VAL A 376 -5.61 13.80 7.03
N ILE A 377 -4.94 14.33 8.06
CA ILE A 377 -3.87 15.31 7.94
C ILE A 377 -2.57 14.71 8.47
N VAL A 378 -1.50 14.80 7.69
CA VAL A 378 -0.15 14.36 8.05
C VAL A 378 0.72 15.57 8.35
N ILE A 379 1.17 15.67 9.60
CA ILE A 379 2.13 16.69 10.02
C ILE A 379 3.56 16.18 9.87
N GLY A 380 4.49 17.10 9.60
CA GLY A 380 5.90 16.76 9.60
C GLY A 380 6.81 17.95 9.40
N GLY A 381 7.87 17.96 10.20
CA GLY A 381 8.86 19.02 10.23
C GLY A 381 9.76 19.13 9.00
N LEU A 382 10.64 20.12 9.08
CA LEU A 382 11.64 20.45 8.07
C LEU A 382 12.88 19.55 8.23
N LYS A 383 13.38 19.03 7.10
CA LYS A 383 14.76 18.52 7.02
C LYS A 383 15.63 19.71 6.65
N PHE A 384 16.61 20.04 7.49
CA PHE A 384 17.45 21.23 7.33
C PHE A 384 18.92 20.83 7.43
N SER A 385 19.78 21.50 6.66
CA SER A 385 21.22 21.25 6.57
C SER A 385 21.96 22.58 6.53
N ASP A 386 23.30 22.54 6.59
CA ASP A 386 24.11 23.74 6.48
C ASP A 386 24.04 24.41 5.10
N GLU A 387 23.72 23.66 4.04
CA GLU A 387 23.49 24.25 2.73
C GLU A 387 22.20 25.08 2.68
N HIS A 388 21.13 24.59 3.33
CA HIS A 388 19.94 25.40 3.51
C HIS A 388 20.26 26.70 4.26
N LYS A 389 21.08 26.64 5.33
CA LYS A 389 21.48 27.86 6.06
C LYS A 389 22.15 28.86 5.13
N LYS A 390 23.14 28.42 4.33
CA LYS A 390 23.82 29.27 3.34
C LYS A 390 22.83 29.89 2.36
N TYR A 391 21.90 29.09 1.85
CA TYR A 391 20.91 29.57 0.87
C TYR A 391 19.94 30.59 1.46
N PHE A 392 19.44 30.35 2.67
CA PHE A 392 18.61 31.31 3.41
C PHE A 392 19.36 32.64 3.62
N CYS A 393 20.61 32.58 4.09
CA CYS A 393 21.46 33.77 4.26
C CYS A 393 21.69 34.50 2.94
N ASN A 394 22.01 33.79 1.84
CA ASN A 394 22.23 34.38 0.52
C ASN A 394 20.96 35.08 -0.04
N LYS A 395 19.77 34.66 0.40
CA LYS A 395 18.50 35.28 0.03
C LYS A 395 18.03 36.34 1.03
N ASN A 396 18.82 36.66 2.06
CA ASN A 396 18.44 37.55 3.15
C ASN A 396 17.11 37.12 3.82
N ILE A 397 16.94 35.81 4.00
CA ILE A 397 15.78 35.19 4.63
C ILE A 397 16.17 34.71 6.03
N GLU A 398 15.35 34.99 7.03
CA GLU A 398 15.62 34.58 8.42
C GLU A 398 15.73 33.06 8.56
N LEU A 399 16.67 32.59 9.37
CA LEU A 399 16.80 31.16 9.60
C LEU A 399 15.62 30.64 10.44
N PRO A 400 15.16 29.40 10.20
CA PRO A 400 14.25 28.73 11.13
C PRO A 400 14.80 28.73 12.55
N THR A 401 13.91 28.81 13.53
CA THR A 401 14.28 28.77 14.94
C THR A 401 14.64 27.34 15.38
N ASN A 402 15.48 27.22 16.42
CA ASN A 402 16.03 25.98 17.00
C ASN A 402 17.22 25.34 16.26
N GLU A 403 17.84 24.36 16.92
CA GLU A 403 18.94 23.56 16.37
C GLU A 403 18.43 22.41 15.51
N PHE A 404 19.11 22.18 14.39
CA PHE A 404 18.78 21.13 13.43
C PHE A 404 19.86 20.07 13.42
N VAL A 405 19.44 18.81 13.47
CA VAL A 405 20.33 17.67 13.22
C VAL A 405 20.26 17.33 11.74
N GLU A 406 21.42 17.39 11.06
CA GLU A 406 21.52 17.09 9.64
C GLU A 406 20.90 15.72 9.30
N GLY A 407 20.16 15.67 8.19
CA GLY A 407 19.51 14.44 7.75
C GLY A 407 18.21 14.08 8.46
N ARG A 408 17.88 14.74 9.59
CA ARG A 408 16.65 14.49 10.36
C ARG A 408 15.62 15.59 10.15
N LYS A 409 14.34 15.20 10.19
CA LYS A 409 13.23 16.17 10.21
C LYS A 409 13.08 16.68 11.63
N TYR A 410 13.06 17.99 11.81
CA TYR A 410 12.84 18.62 13.10
C TYR A 410 11.44 19.22 13.20
N LEU A 411 10.73 18.86 14.27
CA LEU A 411 9.46 19.44 14.70
C LEU A 411 9.43 19.31 16.22
N SER A 412 9.31 20.43 16.94
CA SER A 412 9.37 20.41 18.40
C SER A 412 8.12 19.74 19.01
N GLU A 413 8.29 19.15 20.19
CA GLU A 413 7.16 18.58 20.95
C GLU A 413 6.14 19.65 21.32
N SER A 414 6.60 20.85 21.71
CA SER A 414 5.73 21.98 22.02
C SER A 414 4.87 22.40 20.83
N THR A 415 5.43 22.44 19.61
CA THR A 415 4.66 22.69 18.39
C THR A 415 3.68 21.54 18.11
N ILE A 416 4.06 20.28 18.31
CA ILE A 416 3.15 19.13 18.14
C ILE A 416 1.96 19.23 19.10
N ASP A 417 2.19 19.54 20.37
CA ASP A 417 1.13 19.64 21.38
C ASP A 417 0.22 20.83 21.12
N LYS A 418 0.79 21.98 20.72
CA LYS A 418 0.03 23.13 20.22
C LYS A 418 -0.86 22.74 19.04
N MET A 419 -0.32 22.05 18.04
CA MET A 419 -1.10 21.60 16.88
C MET A 419 -2.20 20.62 17.27
N ARG A 420 -1.96 19.69 18.21
CA ARG A 420 -2.99 18.76 18.70
C ARG A 420 -4.13 19.49 19.40
N ARG A 421 -3.80 20.47 20.26
CA ARG A 421 -4.79 21.29 20.95
C ARG A 421 -5.66 22.04 19.94
N ILE A 422 -5.04 22.80 19.03
CA ILE A 422 -5.77 23.58 18.02
C ILE A 422 -6.54 22.67 17.06
N PHE A 423 -6.01 21.51 16.70
CA PHE A 423 -6.73 20.52 15.90
C PHE A 423 -8.04 20.09 16.58
N ASN A 424 -8.01 19.83 17.89
CA ASN A 424 -9.21 19.46 18.65
C ASN A 424 -10.18 20.63 18.87
N GLU A 425 -9.71 21.88 18.75
CA GLU A 425 -10.57 23.08 18.77
C GLU A 425 -11.26 23.30 17.41
N VAL A 426 -10.58 22.95 16.31
CA VAL A 426 -11.08 23.16 14.94
C VAL A 426 -11.93 21.99 14.46
N PHE A 427 -11.52 20.76 14.73
CA PHE A 427 -12.17 19.54 14.26
C PHE A 427 -12.96 18.88 15.39
N ASP A 428 -14.25 18.70 15.15
CA ASP A 428 -15.16 18.00 16.04
C ASP A 428 -15.18 16.50 15.74
N LYS A 429 -15.78 15.71 16.64
CA LYS A 429 -15.91 14.25 16.45
C LYS A 429 -16.68 13.89 15.18
N GLU A 430 -17.60 14.75 14.73
CA GLU A 430 -18.42 14.54 13.54
C GLU A 430 -17.63 14.69 12.23
N ASP A 431 -16.58 15.51 12.22
CA ASP A 431 -15.71 15.68 11.05
C ASP A 431 -14.96 14.39 10.70
N ASN A 432 -14.77 13.49 11.68
CA ASN A 432 -14.01 12.24 11.58
C ASN A 432 -12.61 12.43 10.92
N CYS A 433 -12.03 13.61 11.08
CA CYS A 433 -10.67 13.90 10.63
C CYS A 433 -9.65 13.37 11.66
N LYS A 434 -8.46 12.96 11.20
CA LYS A 434 -7.36 12.50 12.06
C LYS A 434 -6.05 13.23 11.76
N LEU A 435 -5.37 13.67 12.83
CA LEU A 435 -4.04 14.26 12.77
C LEU A 435 -2.97 13.19 13.04
N LEU A 436 -2.07 12.95 12.10
CA LEU A 436 -1.08 11.87 12.16
C LEU A 436 0.34 12.37 11.82
N LYS A 437 1.37 11.72 12.35
CA LYS A 437 2.77 12.04 12.01
C LYS A 437 3.33 11.26 10.81
N HIS A 438 2.76 10.08 10.54
CA HIS A 438 3.31 9.15 9.57
C HIS A 438 2.38 8.97 8.39
N SER A 439 2.93 9.11 7.18
CA SER A 439 2.16 9.00 5.94
C SER A 439 1.57 7.61 5.76
N SER A 440 2.29 6.54 6.13
CA SER A 440 1.77 5.17 6.05
C SER A 440 0.58 4.94 6.96
N CYS A 441 0.60 5.46 8.19
CA CYS A 441 -0.57 5.45 9.07
C CYS A 441 -1.74 6.19 8.44
N ALA A 442 -1.50 7.36 7.83
CA ALA A 442 -2.55 8.12 7.17
C ALA A 442 -3.22 7.36 6.03
N ARG A 443 -2.45 6.65 5.21
CA ARG A 443 -2.99 5.78 4.16
C ARG A 443 -3.95 4.75 4.73
N VAL A 444 -3.56 4.12 5.83
CA VAL A 444 -4.33 3.04 6.44
C VAL A 444 -5.57 3.56 7.18
N VAL A 445 -5.46 4.71 7.84
CA VAL A 445 -6.58 5.36 8.54
C VAL A 445 -7.60 5.94 7.54
N ALA A 446 -7.15 6.59 6.47
CA ALA A 446 -8.03 7.23 5.48
C ALA A 446 -8.96 6.25 4.75
N ARG A 447 -8.60 4.97 4.70
CA ARG A 447 -9.34 3.92 4.00
C ARG A 447 -10.40 3.22 4.84
N GLU A 448 -10.52 3.54 6.12
CA GLU A 448 -11.49 2.93 7.04
C GLU A 448 -11.48 1.39 7.00
N GLY A 449 -10.53 0.80 7.72
CA GLY A 449 -10.42 -0.64 7.90
C GLY A 449 -9.32 -0.89 8.92
N CYS A 450 -9.52 -1.84 9.84
CA CYS A 450 -8.55 -2.18 10.88
C CYS A 450 -7.34 -2.92 10.26
N ILE A 451 -6.62 -2.28 9.35
CA ILE A 451 -5.42 -2.81 8.70
C ILE A 451 -4.22 -2.31 9.51
N THR A 452 -3.19 -3.14 9.60
CA THR A 452 -1.93 -2.80 10.24
C THR A 452 -1.13 -1.82 9.39
N ASP A 453 -0.46 -0.86 10.02
CA ASP A 453 0.50 0.00 9.34
C ASP A 453 1.63 -0.84 8.72
N TYR A 454 1.75 -0.80 7.40
CA TYR A 454 2.70 -1.62 6.66
C TYR A 454 4.16 -1.20 6.92
N ASN A 455 4.43 -0.05 7.55
CA ASN A 455 5.78 0.34 7.97
C ASN A 455 6.08 0.02 9.44
N GLY A 456 5.17 -0.63 10.17
CA GLY A 456 5.36 -1.01 11.57
C GLY A 456 5.59 0.17 12.53
N GLN A 457 5.06 1.36 12.26
CA GLN A 457 5.35 2.56 13.07
C GLN A 457 5.01 2.39 14.56
N PHE A 458 4.00 1.58 14.87
CA PHE A 458 3.64 1.23 16.25
C PHE A 458 4.83 0.70 17.06
N TYR A 459 5.71 -0.08 16.43
CA TYR A 459 6.83 -0.76 17.07
C TYR A 459 8.14 0.01 17.01
N ILE A 460 8.28 0.91 16.04
CA ILE A 460 9.48 1.75 15.90
C ILE A 460 9.45 2.89 16.91
N ASN A 461 8.28 3.49 17.15
CA ASN A 461 8.19 4.69 17.98
C ASN A 461 6.79 4.85 18.61
N HIS A 462 6.40 3.89 19.46
CA HIS A 462 5.09 3.84 20.12
C HIS A 462 4.68 5.18 20.75
N ASN A 463 5.63 5.88 21.38
CA ASN A 463 5.38 7.10 22.15
C ASN A 463 5.11 8.34 21.29
N PHE A 464 5.44 8.33 20.00
CA PHE A 464 5.45 9.56 19.20
C PHE A 464 4.39 9.61 18.09
N GLY A 465 3.83 8.48 17.65
CA GLY A 465 3.03 8.43 16.40
C GLY A 465 1.58 7.96 16.52
N CYS A 466 1.20 7.27 17.60
CA CYS A 466 -0.16 6.75 17.77
C CYS A 466 -1.05 7.76 18.47
N THR A 467 -2.30 7.88 18.04
CA THR A 467 -3.36 8.60 18.77
C THR A 467 -4.22 7.57 19.49
N ASP A 468 -4.61 7.82 20.74
CA ASP A 468 -5.35 6.87 21.58
C ASP A 468 -6.68 6.41 20.97
N ASP A 469 -7.25 7.23 20.09
CA ASP A 469 -8.49 6.98 19.37
C ASP A 469 -8.31 6.29 18.01
N CYS A 470 -7.06 5.93 17.63
CA CYS A 470 -6.80 5.28 16.36
C CYS A 470 -7.35 3.85 16.37
N LYS A 471 -8.42 3.61 15.58
CA LYS A 471 -9.07 2.30 15.43
C LYS A 471 -8.12 1.19 14.97
N ASN A 472 -7.02 1.54 14.32
CA ASN A 472 -6.04 0.59 13.81
C ASN A 472 -5.04 0.13 14.87
N GLN A 473 -4.98 0.77 16.05
CA GLN A 473 -4.08 0.35 17.13
C GLN A 473 -4.26 -1.13 17.47
N LYS A 474 -5.49 -1.65 17.47
CA LYS A 474 -5.75 -3.06 17.79
C LYS A 474 -5.03 -3.99 16.81
N SER A 475 -5.14 -3.73 15.51
CA SER A 475 -4.46 -4.52 14.48
C SER A 475 -2.94 -4.30 14.51
N CYS A 476 -2.49 -3.08 14.81
CA CYS A 476 -1.07 -2.80 14.99
C CYS A 476 -0.46 -3.46 16.23
N LYS A 477 -1.24 -3.70 17.30
CA LYS A 477 -0.78 -4.40 18.52
C LYS A 477 -0.71 -5.91 18.36
N SER A 478 -1.55 -6.45 17.49
CA SER A 478 -1.72 -7.90 17.31
C SER A 478 -1.73 -8.23 15.81
N PRO A 479 -0.59 -8.04 15.11
CA PRO A 479 -0.50 -8.39 13.71
C PRO A 479 -0.61 -9.91 13.55
N ILE A 480 -1.07 -10.33 12.37
CA ILE A 480 -1.14 -11.75 12.03
C ILE A 480 0.29 -12.22 11.79
N ILE A 481 0.73 -13.21 12.55
CA ILE A 481 2.06 -13.79 12.44
C ILE A 481 2.11 -14.68 11.17
N PRO A 482 3.04 -14.43 10.23
CA PRO A 482 3.24 -15.31 9.09
C PRO A 482 3.74 -16.69 9.51
N ASN A 483 3.39 -17.72 8.74
CA ASN A 483 3.86 -19.08 9.01
C ASN A 483 5.35 -19.24 8.60
N GLU A 484 5.94 -20.36 9.02
CA GLU A 484 7.37 -20.64 8.79
C GLU A 484 7.73 -20.67 7.29
N GLU A 485 6.85 -21.20 6.45
CA GLU A 485 7.03 -21.27 4.99
C GLU A 485 7.08 -19.88 4.36
N GLN A 486 6.17 -18.99 4.76
CA GLN A 486 6.14 -17.60 4.31
C GLN A 486 7.44 -16.88 4.69
N ILE A 487 7.88 -17.01 5.94
CA ILE A 487 9.12 -16.37 6.42
C ILE A 487 10.32 -16.93 5.64
N ASN A 488 10.44 -18.26 5.57
CA ASN A 488 11.53 -18.92 4.87
C ASN A 488 11.59 -18.52 3.38
N SER A 489 10.45 -18.44 2.69
CA SER A 489 10.42 -18.05 1.27
C SER A 489 10.97 -16.63 1.02
N ILE A 490 10.61 -15.69 1.89
CA ILE A 490 11.09 -14.30 1.80
C ILE A 490 12.57 -14.19 2.19
N LEU A 491 13.01 -14.91 3.22
CA LEU A 491 14.42 -14.94 3.63
C LEU A 491 15.31 -15.58 2.57
N ILE A 492 14.88 -16.68 1.96
CA ILE A 492 15.60 -17.32 0.85
C ILE A 492 15.70 -16.36 -0.33
N ARG A 493 14.62 -15.66 -0.68
CA ARG A 493 14.64 -14.66 -1.74
C ARG A 493 15.65 -13.54 -1.49
N LEU A 494 15.73 -13.06 -0.24
CA LEU A 494 16.59 -11.94 0.11
C LEU A 494 18.06 -12.36 0.26
N PHE A 495 18.31 -13.46 0.98
CA PHE A 495 19.67 -13.86 1.38
C PHE A 495 20.25 -15.02 0.59
N ARG A 496 19.45 -15.68 -0.26
CA ARG A 496 19.83 -16.89 -1.02
C ARG A 496 20.36 -18.02 -0.13
N GLY A 497 19.77 -18.17 1.06
CA GLY A 497 20.16 -19.18 2.03
C GLY A 497 19.21 -19.24 3.22
N LYS A 498 19.41 -20.25 4.07
CA LYS A 498 18.70 -20.36 5.35
C LYS A 498 19.29 -19.36 6.33
N ILE A 499 18.43 -18.58 6.96
CA ILE A 499 18.77 -17.62 8.00
C ILE A 499 18.04 -18.05 9.27
N GLU A 500 18.74 -18.03 10.39
CA GLU A 500 18.14 -18.32 11.69
C GLU A 500 17.29 -17.11 12.15
N TYR A 501 16.13 -17.40 12.74
CA TYR A 501 15.24 -16.39 13.26
C TYR A 501 14.37 -16.93 14.41
N GLU A 502 13.84 -16.00 15.19
CA GLU A 502 12.88 -16.25 16.26
C GLU A 502 11.66 -15.33 16.05
N ILE A 503 10.47 -15.79 16.44
CA ILE A 503 9.30 -14.93 16.58
C ILE A 503 9.07 -14.67 18.06
N LYS A 504 9.21 -13.41 18.47
CA LYS A 504 9.07 -12.97 19.86
C LYS A 504 8.20 -11.73 19.92
N ASP A 505 7.22 -11.68 20.83
CA ASP A 505 6.36 -10.51 21.06
C ASP A 505 5.71 -9.95 19.77
N ASN A 506 5.26 -10.84 18.87
CA ASN A 506 4.71 -10.53 17.55
C ASN A 506 5.70 -9.83 16.58
N MET A 507 7.00 -10.02 16.78
CA MET A 507 8.08 -9.48 15.96
C MET A 507 8.99 -10.60 15.48
N LEU A 508 9.55 -10.42 14.28
CA LEU A 508 10.59 -11.30 13.74
C LEU A 508 11.98 -10.79 14.14
N LEU A 509 12.69 -11.61 14.91
CA LEU A 509 14.09 -11.41 15.25
C LEU A 509 14.94 -12.22 14.27
N ILE A 510 15.77 -11.54 13.50
CA ILE A 510 16.71 -12.16 12.57
C ILE A 510 18.09 -12.20 13.22
N HIS A 511 18.70 -13.39 13.31
CA HIS A 511 20.03 -13.62 13.87
C HIS A 511 21.15 -13.23 12.91
N LYS A 512 21.09 -12.00 12.40
CA LYS A 512 22.03 -11.42 11.43
C LYS A 512 21.84 -9.91 11.36
N GLU A 513 22.94 -9.18 11.21
CA GLU A 513 22.90 -7.74 10.93
C GLU A 513 22.06 -7.44 9.68
N LEU A 514 21.07 -6.57 9.85
CA LEU A 514 20.18 -6.12 8.78
C LEU A 514 20.39 -4.64 8.48
N SER A 515 20.59 -4.32 7.21
CA SER A 515 20.47 -2.95 6.71
C SER A 515 19.04 -2.43 6.88
N ARG A 516 18.89 -1.10 6.86
CA ARG A 516 17.58 -0.44 6.90
C ARG A 516 16.63 -0.93 5.80
N TYR A 517 17.16 -1.15 4.61
CA TYR A 517 16.38 -1.51 3.43
C TYR A 517 15.88 -2.95 3.52
N GLU A 518 16.70 -3.86 4.03
CA GLU A 518 16.30 -5.24 4.33
C GLU A 518 15.21 -5.27 5.41
N LYS A 519 15.37 -4.53 6.52
CA LYS A 519 14.31 -4.40 7.55
C LYS A 519 12.99 -3.91 6.95
N THR A 520 13.06 -2.89 6.08
CA THR A 520 11.88 -2.32 5.43
C THR A 520 11.21 -3.33 4.50
N PHE A 521 12.00 -4.00 3.64
CA PHE A 521 11.50 -5.04 2.72
C PHE A 521 10.83 -6.18 3.49
N LEU A 522 11.47 -6.70 4.54
CA LEU A 522 10.91 -7.78 5.34
C LEU A 522 9.63 -7.34 6.04
N THR A 523 9.60 -6.13 6.63
CA THR A 523 8.39 -5.57 7.27
C THR A 523 7.23 -5.45 6.28
N HIS A 524 7.49 -5.02 5.04
CA HIS A 524 6.44 -4.92 4.01
C HIS A 524 5.87 -6.28 3.60
N ASN A 525 6.74 -7.27 3.40
CA ASN A 525 6.32 -8.59 2.92
C ASN A 525 5.70 -9.46 4.01
N LEU A 526 6.10 -9.26 5.27
CA LEU A 526 5.64 -10.07 6.40
C LEU A 526 4.57 -9.38 7.25
N LEU A 527 4.38 -8.07 7.08
CA LEU A 527 3.42 -7.23 7.83
C LEU A 527 3.57 -7.33 9.36
N ILE A 528 4.75 -7.73 9.81
CA ILE A 528 5.18 -7.74 11.20
C ILE A 528 6.48 -6.95 11.34
N PRO A 529 6.79 -6.42 12.53
CA PRO A 529 8.06 -5.76 12.80
C PRO A 529 9.21 -6.73 12.61
N VAL A 530 10.35 -6.19 12.17
CA VAL A 530 11.57 -6.96 11.96
C VAL A 530 12.74 -6.26 12.61
N GLN A 531 13.49 -6.99 13.44
CA GLN A 531 14.70 -6.52 14.10
C GLN A 531 15.88 -7.47 13.86
N SER A 532 17.08 -6.91 14.03
CA SER A 532 18.34 -7.66 14.16
C SER A 532 18.65 -7.70 15.65
N ASP A 533 19.06 -8.84 16.17
CA ASP A 533 19.54 -8.99 17.55
C ASP A 533 21.08 -8.86 17.67
N ILE A 534 21.77 -8.73 16.53
CA ILE A 534 23.18 -8.36 16.39
C ILE A 534 23.32 -6.85 16.20
#